data_AF-A0A2E4HIE3-F1
#
_entry.id   AF-A0A2E4HIE3-F1
#
_cell.length_a   1.000
_cell.length_b   1.000
_cell.length_c   1.000
_cell.angle_alpha   90.00
_cell.angle_beta   90.00
_cell.angle_gamma   90.00
#
_symmetry.space_group_name_H-M   'P 1'
#
loop_
_entity.id
_entity.type
_entity.pdbx_description
1 polymer ?
#
loop_
_entity_poly.entity_id
_entity_poly.type
_entity_poly.pdbx_seq_one_letter_code
_entity_poly.pdbx_strand_id
1 'polypeptide(L)'
;MKYRLTIVVPVYNEEDNLLRVEKAFLSYFEQAKAASKVLFVNDGSKDSSQQLIEAICERNAAFEFIAFKENCGLSAAIKAGFDQADTELVGYIDSDLQTTPDDFNVLLEHIDDNELVTGVRADRKDSFVKNMSSKIANGIRRSFPHDGMDDTGCPLKIIRTDYAKRIPMFKGLHRFLPAMILLQKGRIKQVPVRHFPRTAGEAKFGVWNRLLGPLMDCFAYLWMKKKYIRYEIRTTNRG
;
A
#
# COMPACT_ATOMS: atom_id res chain seq x y z
N MET A 1 -12.61 -1.35 -22.15
CA MET A 1 -12.82 -2.31 -21.05
C MET A 1 -12.95 -1.53 -19.75
N LYS A 2 -13.82 -1.94 -18.82
CA LYS A 2 -13.93 -1.28 -17.51
C LYS A 2 -12.96 -1.96 -16.56
N TYR A 3 -11.93 -1.24 -16.10
CA TYR A 3 -11.00 -1.76 -15.09
C TYR A 3 -11.72 -2.03 -13.77
N ARG A 4 -11.33 -3.11 -13.09
CA ARG A 4 -11.84 -3.49 -11.76
C ARG A 4 -10.86 -3.11 -10.64
N LEU A 5 -9.56 -3.09 -10.94
CA LEU A 5 -8.49 -2.85 -9.98
C LEU A 5 -7.53 -1.74 -10.45
N THR A 6 -7.31 -0.72 -9.62
CA THR A 6 -6.25 0.28 -9.80
C THR A 6 -5.13 -0.04 -8.82
N ILE A 7 -3.93 -0.30 -9.32
CA ILE A 7 -2.77 -0.67 -8.51
C ILE A 7 -1.90 0.57 -8.32
N VAL A 8 -1.87 1.09 -7.09
CA VAL A 8 -1.06 2.25 -6.72
C VAL A 8 0.38 1.83 -6.50
N VAL A 9 1.30 2.49 -7.19
CA VAL A 9 2.75 2.30 -7.08
C VAL A 9 3.40 3.63 -6.71
N PRO A 10 3.72 3.87 -5.43
CA PRO A 10 4.46 5.04 -5.00
C PRO A 10 5.91 5.02 -5.53
N VAL A 11 6.41 6.16 -5.99
CA VAL A 11 7.76 6.29 -6.56
C VAL A 11 8.47 7.49 -5.96
N TYR A 12 9.70 7.29 -5.48
CA TYR A 12 10.58 8.39 -5.08
C TYR A 12 12.06 8.05 -5.32
N ASN A 13 12.64 8.64 -6.36
CA ASN A 13 14.00 8.38 -6.84
C ASN A 13 14.28 6.90 -7.10
N GLU A 14 13.51 6.29 -8.01
CA GLU A 14 13.55 4.86 -8.32
C GLU A 14 13.74 4.62 -9.83
N GLU A 15 14.47 5.51 -10.52
CA GLU A 15 14.68 5.44 -11.98
C GLU A 15 15.19 4.07 -12.46
N ASP A 16 16.07 3.43 -11.67
CA ASP A 16 16.64 2.10 -11.95
C ASP A 16 15.61 0.96 -11.94
N ASN A 17 14.49 1.14 -11.23
CA ASN A 17 13.48 0.10 -11.03
C ASN A 17 12.28 0.23 -11.99
N LEU A 18 12.02 1.42 -12.53
CA LEU A 18 10.79 1.70 -13.29
C LEU A 18 10.59 0.80 -14.51
N LEU A 19 11.63 0.55 -15.31
CA LEU A 19 11.52 -0.34 -16.48
C LEU A 19 11.26 -1.79 -16.08
N ARG A 20 11.78 -2.22 -14.92
CA ARG A 20 11.51 -3.57 -14.39
C ARG A 20 10.09 -3.68 -13.88
N VAL A 21 9.59 -2.62 -13.23
CA VAL A 21 8.21 -2.52 -12.76
C VAL A 21 7.25 -2.57 -13.95
N GLU A 22 7.50 -1.79 -15.01
CA GLU A 22 6.73 -1.84 -16.25
C GLU A 22 6.66 -3.26 -16.80
N LYS A 23 7.80 -3.92 -16.99
CA LYS A 23 7.86 -5.29 -17.51
C LYS A 23 7.10 -6.28 -16.64
N ALA A 24 7.21 -6.17 -15.32
CA ALA A 24 6.50 -7.04 -14.38
C ALA A 24 4.98 -6.86 -14.49
N PHE A 25 4.50 -5.62 -14.61
CA PHE A 25 3.07 -5.35 -14.77
C PHE A 25 2.53 -5.75 -16.12
N LEU A 26 3.27 -5.56 -17.21
CA LEU A 26 2.87 -6.05 -18.54
C LEU A 26 2.69 -7.58 -18.52
N SER A 27 3.63 -8.31 -17.93
CA SER A 27 3.51 -9.76 -17.75
C SER A 27 2.30 -10.14 -16.87
N TYR A 28 2.04 -9.38 -15.81
CA TYR A 28 0.88 -9.62 -14.95
C TYR A 28 -0.44 -9.41 -15.70
N PHE A 29 -0.55 -8.35 -16.52
CA PHE A 29 -1.77 -8.05 -17.26
C PHE A 29 -2.20 -9.17 -18.23
N GLU A 30 -1.25 -9.93 -18.77
CA GLU A 30 -1.54 -11.09 -19.62
C GLU A 30 -2.25 -12.23 -18.86
N GLN A 31 -2.05 -12.32 -17.55
CA GLN A 31 -2.57 -13.39 -16.68
C GLN A 31 -3.45 -12.87 -15.54
N ALA A 32 -3.85 -11.60 -15.59
CA ALA A 32 -4.60 -10.97 -14.51
C ALA A 32 -6.02 -11.54 -14.43
N LYS A 33 -6.42 -12.02 -13.24
CA LYS A 33 -7.78 -12.51 -12.97
C LYS A 33 -8.84 -11.40 -13.00
N ALA A 34 -8.41 -10.14 -12.93
CA ALA A 34 -9.27 -8.98 -13.04
C ALA A 34 -8.59 -7.92 -13.94
N ALA A 35 -9.39 -7.24 -14.78
CA ALA A 35 -8.91 -6.12 -15.58
C ALA A 35 -8.31 -5.06 -14.65
N SER A 36 -7.01 -4.84 -14.77
CA SER A 36 -6.22 -4.03 -13.85
C SER A 36 -5.53 -2.89 -14.60
N LYS A 37 -5.35 -1.76 -13.92
CA LYS A 37 -4.49 -0.65 -14.36
C LYS A 37 -3.51 -0.26 -13.26
N VAL A 38 -2.44 0.43 -13.61
CA VAL A 38 -1.43 0.93 -12.67
C VAL A 38 -1.55 2.45 -12.57
N LEU A 39 -1.44 2.96 -11.35
CA LEU A 39 -1.34 4.38 -11.05
C LEU A 39 -0.01 4.63 -10.35
N PHE A 40 0.96 5.18 -11.07
CA PHE A 40 2.20 5.66 -10.48
C PHE A 40 1.93 6.94 -9.69
N VAL A 41 2.44 7.02 -8.47
CA VAL A 41 2.38 8.24 -7.67
C VAL A 41 3.79 8.71 -7.37
N ASN A 42 4.29 9.64 -8.18
CA ASN A 42 5.61 10.21 -8.01
C ASN A 42 5.61 11.23 -6.85
N ASP A 43 6.27 10.88 -5.76
CA ASP A 43 6.38 11.66 -4.53
C ASP A 43 7.51 12.72 -4.62
N GLY A 44 7.50 13.49 -5.71
CA GLY A 44 8.45 14.58 -5.94
C GLY A 44 9.89 14.13 -6.16
N SER A 45 10.12 13.09 -6.97
CA SER A 45 11.46 12.63 -7.34
C SER A 45 12.32 13.73 -7.96
N LYS A 46 13.63 13.65 -7.74
CA LYS A 46 14.65 14.59 -8.23
C LYS A 46 15.57 13.99 -9.30
N ASP A 47 15.44 12.69 -9.54
CA ASP A 47 16.12 11.95 -10.60
C ASP A 47 15.23 11.88 -11.86
N SER A 48 15.56 10.97 -12.79
CA SER A 48 14.84 10.80 -14.06
C SER A 48 13.52 10.02 -13.93
N SER A 49 13.05 9.73 -12.71
CA SER A 49 11.86 8.90 -12.48
C SER A 49 10.62 9.48 -13.15
N GLN A 50 10.44 10.81 -13.13
CA GLN A 50 9.25 11.44 -13.72
C GLN A 50 9.19 11.25 -15.24
N GLN A 51 10.31 11.50 -15.93
CA GLN A 51 10.39 11.36 -17.38
C GLN A 51 10.16 9.90 -17.80
N LEU A 52 10.68 8.93 -17.03
CA LEU A 52 10.46 7.51 -17.27
C LEU A 52 8.99 7.12 -17.07
N ILE A 53 8.34 7.61 -16.01
CA ILE A 53 6.90 7.37 -15.76
C ILE A 53 6.06 7.91 -16.92
N GLU A 54 6.31 9.14 -17.36
CA GLU A 54 5.60 9.75 -18.49
C GLU A 54 5.74 8.91 -19.75
N ALA A 55 6.97 8.52 -20.09
CA ALA A 55 7.23 7.66 -21.25
C ALA A 55 6.52 6.30 -21.14
N ILE A 56 6.45 5.69 -19.95
CA ILE A 56 5.73 4.42 -19.72
C ILE A 56 4.23 4.61 -19.98
N CYS A 57 3.65 5.68 -19.48
CA CYS A 57 2.22 5.96 -19.64
C CYS A 57 1.85 6.30 -21.09
N GLU A 58 2.72 7.02 -21.81
CA GLU A 58 2.50 7.35 -23.23
C GLU A 58 2.38 6.11 -24.13
N ARG A 59 3.20 5.07 -23.87
CA ARG A 59 3.21 3.85 -24.68
C ARG A 59 2.30 2.73 -24.17
N ASN A 60 1.74 2.85 -22.96
CA ASN A 60 0.87 1.83 -22.37
C ASN A 60 -0.41 2.45 -21.77
N ALA A 61 -1.56 2.20 -22.39
CA ALA A 61 -2.85 2.76 -21.95
C ALA A 61 -3.34 2.27 -20.57
N ALA A 62 -2.76 1.20 -20.02
CA ALA A 62 -3.09 0.67 -18.70
C ALA A 62 -2.27 1.31 -17.56
N PHE A 63 -1.41 2.28 -17.88
CA PHE A 63 -0.59 3.00 -16.91
C PHE A 63 -0.99 4.48 -16.89
N GLU A 64 -1.22 4.97 -15.68
CA GLU A 64 -1.56 6.36 -15.38
C GLU A 64 -0.57 6.88 -14.32
N PHE A 65 -0.49 8.20 -14.15
CA PHE A 65 0.37 8.78 -13.14
C PHE A 65 -0.19 10.05 -12.48
N ILE A 66 0.29 10.31 -11.26
CA ILE A 66 0.17 11.58 -10.54
C ILE A 66 1.57 11.98 -10.10
N ALA A 67 1.91 13.26 -10.25
CA ALA A 67 3.19 13.81 -9.81
C ALA A 67 2.98 14.89 -8.74
N PHE A 68 3.67 14.74 -7.60
CA PHE A 68 3.70 15.76 -6.57
C PHE A 68 4.73 16.84 -6.89
N LYS A 69 4.45 18.06 -6.44
CA LYS A 69 5.36 19.22 -6.58
C LYS A 69 6.64 19.04 -5.76
N GLU A 70 6.55 18.38 -4.61
CA GLU A 70 7.66 18.12 -3.68
C GLU A 70 7.41 16.81 -2.92
N ASN A 71 8.43 16.34 -2.19
CA ASN A 71 8.32 15.11 -1.41
C ASN A 71 7.41 15.29 -0.19
N CYS A 72 6.28 14.56 -0.18
CA CYS A 72 5.27 14.55 0.88
C CYS A 72 5.31 13.26 1.71
N GLY A 73 6.04 12.24 1.24
CA GLY A 73 6.26 10.96 1.89
C GLY A 73 5.25 9.88 1.49
N LEU A 74 5.63 8.62 1.71
CA LEU A 74 4.89 7.42 1.29
C LEU A 74 3.39 7.43 1.65
N SER A 75 3.02 7.89 2.86
CA SER A 75 1.60 7.91 3.25
C SER A 75 0.77 8.91 2.44
N ALA A 76 1.38 10.02 2.01
CA ALA A 76 0.73 10.99 1.13
C ALA A 76 0.57 10.40 -0.28
N ALA A 77 1.60 9.72 -0.80
CA ALA A 77 1.53 9.06 -2.10
C ALA A 77 0.43 7.98 -2.14
N ILE A 78 0.36 7.12 -1.11
CA ILE A 78 -0.71 6.11 -0.99
C ILE A 78 -2.09 6.79 -0.90
N LYS A 79 -2.24 7.85 -0.09
CA LYS A 79 -3.52 8.56 0.04
C LYS A 79 -3.97 9.18 -1.29
N ALA A 80 -3.08 9.84 -2.01
CA ALA A 80 -3.39 10.40 -3.32
C ALA A 80 -3.80 9.32 -4.31
N GLY A 81 -3.09 8.18 -4.32
CA GLY A 81 -3.49 7.02 -5.13
C GLY A 81 -4.88 6.50 -4.77
N PHE A 82 -5.21 6.37 -3.48
CA PHE A 82 -6.53 5.94 -3.02
C PHE A 82 -7.63 6.92 -3.43
N ASP A 83 -7.39 8.23 -3.35
CA ASP A 83 -8.36 9.25 -3.71
C ASP A 83 -8.66 9.29 -5.20
N GLN A 84 -7.63 9.09 -6.02
CA GLN A 84 -7.72 9.13 -7.49
C GLN A 84 -8.13 7.79 -8.11
N ALA A 85 -8.09 6.68 -7.36
CA ALA A 85 -8.60 5.40 -7.84
C ALA A 85 -10.10 5.50 -8.20
N ASP A 86 -10.43 5.11 -9.43
CA ASP A 86 -11.78 5.16 -10.03
C ASP A 86 -12.42 3.77 -10.23
N THR A 87 -11.71 2.73 -9.80
CA THR A 87 -12.12 1.33 -9.89
C THR A 87 -12.78 0.84 -8.61
N GLU A 88 -13.45 -0.32 -8.68
CA GLU A 88 -14.07 -0.99 -7.52
C GLU A 88 -13.04 -1.29 -6.41
N LEU A 89 -11.85 -1.74 -6.82
CA LEU A 89 -10.77 -2.15 -5.94
C LEU A 89 -9.55 -1.26 -6.14
N VAL A 90 -8.80 -1.03 -5.06
CA VAL A 90 -7.49 -0.37 -5.09
C VAL A 90 -6.43 -1.31 -4.51
N GLY A 91 -5.38 -1.54 -5.28
CA GLY A 91 -4.20 -2.28 -4.89
C GLY A 91 -3.08 -1.33 -4.46
N TYR A 92 -2.16 -1.83 -3.65
CA TYR A 92 -0.91 -1.14 -3.32
C TYR A 92 0.25 -2.13 -3.39
N ILE A 93 1.36 -1.70 -3.98
CA ILE A 93 2.63 -2.43 -4.03
C ILE A 93 3.79 -1.41 -4.07
N ASP A 94 4.93 -1.76 -3.48
CA ASP A 94 6.15 -0.95 -3.57
C ASP A 94 6.84 -1.13 -4.94
N SER A 95 7.54 -0.08 -5.40
CA SER A 95 8.24 -0.06 -6.69
C SER A 95 9.55 -0.87 -6.71
N ASP A 96 10.00 -1.42 -5.57
CA ASP A 96 11.28 -2.15 -5.45
C ASP A 96 11.20 -3.63 -5.83
N LEU A 97 10.00 -4.12 -6.19
CA LEU A 97 9.69 -5.49 -6.60
C LEU A 97 10.16 -6.58 -5.60
N GLN A 98 10.26 -6.25 -4.31
CA GLN A 98 10.41 -7.28 -3.26
C GLN A 98 9.16 -8.17 -3.14
N THR A 99 8.06 -7.76 -3.77
CA THR A 99 6.82 -8.51 -4.00
C THR A 99 6.50 -8.47 -5.48
N THR A 100 5.78 -9.47 -6.00
CA THR A 100 5.41 -9.53 -7.42
C THR A 100 3.96 -9.08 -7.65
N PRO A 101 3.66 -8.35 -8.75
CA PRO A 101 2.28 -8.07 -9.16
C PRO A 101 1.43 -9.33 -9.34
N ASP A 102 2.03 -10.47 -9.69
CA ASP A 102 1.31 -11.73 -9.87
C ASP A 102 0.54 -12.17 -8.61
N ASP A 103 1.03 -11.81 -7.43
CA ASP A 103 0.38 -12.17 -6.17
C ASP A 103 -0.94 -11.40 -5.96
N PHE A 104 -1.24 -10.35 -6.75
CA PHE A 104 -2.59 -9.77 -6.77
C PHE A 104 -3.65 -10.79 -7.19
N ASN A 105 -3.32 -11.75 -8.05
CA ASN A 105 -4.26 -12.82 -8.43
C ASN A 105 -4.66 -13.69 -7.23
N VAL A 106 -3.74 -13.89 -6.29
CA VAL A 106 -3.98 -14.65 -5.05
C VAL A 106 -4.86 -13.84 -4.10
N LEU A 107 -4.58 -12.53 -3.96
CA LEU A 107 -5.39 -11.65 -3.11
C LEU A 107 -6.82 -11.47 -3.65
N LEU A 108 -6.99 -11.41 -4.97
CA LEU A 108 -8.29 -11.28 -5.64
C LEU A 108 -9.24 -12.45 -5.34
N GLU A 109 -8.74 -13.64 -5.02
CA GLU A 109 -9.60 -14.79 -4.67
C GLU A 109 -10.38 -14.59 -3.37
N HIS A 110 -9.95 -13.66 -2.52
CA HIS A 110 -10.53 -13.44 -1.20
C HIS A 110 -11.20 -12.07 -1.04
N ILE A 111 -11.12 -11.18 -2.04
CA ILE A 111 -11.59 -9.79 -1.91
C ILE A 111 -13.12 -9.67 -1.95
N ASP A 112 -13.82 -10.64 -2.53
CA ASP A 112 -15.29 -10.56 -2.61
C ASP A 112 -15.94 -10.74 -1.23
N ASP A 113 -15.28 -11.47 -0.33
CA ASP A 113 -15.73 -11.69 1.06
C ASP A 113 -15.10 -10.73 2.08
N ASN A 114 -14.19 -9.83 1.66
CA ASN A 114 -13.42 -8.99 2.56
C ASN A 114 -13.29 -7.55 2.04
N GLU A 115 -13.14 -6.61 2.96
CA GLU A 115 -12.92 -5.20 2.62
C GLU A 115 -11.44 -4.89 2.39
N LEU A 116 -10.55 -5.71 2.98
CA LEU A 116 -9.11 -5.70 2.73
C LEU A 116 -8.53 -7.12 2.72
N VAL A 117 -7.67 -7.40 1.75
CA VAL A 117 -6.83 -8.59 1.70
C VAL A 117 -5.38 -8.15 1.64
N THR A 118 -4.54 -8.67 2.54
CA THR A 118 -3.10 -8.34 2.60
C THR A 118 -2.26 -9.59 2.43
N GLY A 119 -1.12 -9.42 1.76
CA GLY A 119 -0.07 -10.42 1.74
C GLY A 119 0.59 -10.58 3.11
N VAL A 120 1.05 -11.78 3.40
CA VAL A 120 1.97 -12.12 4.49
C VAL A 120 3.17 -12.83 3.89
N ARG A 121 4.38 -12.37 4.20
CA ARG A 121 5.60 -12.98 3.68
C ARG A 121 5.83 -14.34 4.35
N ALA A 122 5.75 -15.41 3.57
CA ALA A 122 5.86 -16.78 4.10
C ALA A 122 7.27 -17.11 4.64
N ASP A 123 8.34 -16.59 4.01
CA ASP A 123 9.74 -17.01 4.25
C ASP A 123 10.65 -15.88 4.79
N ARG A 124 10.25 -15.20 5.86
CA ARG A 124 11.09 -14.13 6.44
C ARG A 124 12.28 -14.71 7.23
N LYS A 125 13.39 -15.04 6.54
CA LYS A 125 14.68 -15.45 7.13
C LYS A 125 15.66 -14.29 7.40
N ASP A 126 15.22 -13.15 7.95
CA ASP A 126 16.13 -12.04 8.30
C ASP A 126 16.39 -11.92 9.81
N SER A 127 17.48 -12.59 10.21
CA SER A 127 18.61 -12.13 11.04
C SER A 127 18.42 -10.96 12.03
N PHE A 128 18.48 -11.29 13.32
CA PHE A 128 19.26 -10.65 14.42
C PHE A 128 19.26 -9.13 14.67
N VAL A 129 18.53 -8.26 13.95
CA VAL A 129 18.29 -6.86 14.39
C VAL A 129 17.03 -6.80 15.27
N LYS A 130 16.95 -7.72 16.23
CA LYS A 130 15.68 -8.21 16.81
C LYS A 130 15.29 -7.62 18.16
N ASN A 131 16.10 -6.77 18.80
CA ASN A 131 15.88 -6.47 20.23
C ASN A 131 15.27 -5.10 20.57
N MET A 132 15.20 -4.13 19.65
CA MET A 132 14.64 -2.80 19.96
C MET A 132 13.43 -2.41 19.10
N SER A 133 13.44 -2.74 17.81
CA SER A 133 12.26 -2.64 16.91
C SER A 133 11.12 -3.56 17.35
N SER A 134 11.45 -4.70 17.97
CA SER A 134 10.48 -5.66 18.47
C SER A 134 9.64 -5.10 19.61
N LYS A 135 10.13 -4.24 20.51
CA LYS A 135 9.28 -3.67 21.57
C LYS A 135 8.23 -2.70 21.04
N ILE A 136 8.56 -1.93 20.01
CA ILE A 136 7.65 -1.00 19.32
C ILE A 136 6.66 -1.79 18.46
N ALA A 137 7.15 -2.74 17.65
CA ALA A 137 6.33 -3.65 16.87
C ALA A 137 5.41 -4.51 17.76
N ASN A 138 5.90 -4.96 18.92
CA ASN A 138 5.12 -5.67 19.94
C ASN A 138 4.19 -4.71 20.70
N GLY A 139 4.50 -3.42 20.83
CA GLY A 139 3.62 -2.41 21.40
C GLY A 139 2.43 -2.12 20.48
N ILE A 140 2.72 -1.94 19.19
CA ILE A 140 1.73 -1.90 18.11
C ILE A 140 0.89 -3.18 18.15
N ARG A 141 1.50 -4.37 18.06
CA ARG A 141 0.81 -5.67 18.13
C ARG A 141 -0.02 -5.84 19.40
N ARG A 142 0.47 -5.42 20.56
CA ARG A 142 -0.29 -5.47 21.83
C ARG A 142 -1.45 -4.48 21.90
N SER A 143 -1.39 -3.39 21.13
CA SER A 143 -2.51 -2.45 20.97
C SER A 143 -3.62 -2.94 20.02
N PHE A 144 -3.33 -4.06 19.34
CA PHE A 144 -4.25 -4.88 18.56
C PHE A 144 -4.58 -6.21 19.24
N PRO A 145 -5.16 -6.23 20.44
CA PRO A 145 -5.68 -7.49 20.95
C PRO A 145 -6.90 -7.85 20.07
N HIS A 146 -6.78 -8.91 19.27
CA HIS A 146 -7.81 -9.59 18.46
C HIS A 146 -7.96 -9.23 16.97
N ASP A 147 -6.95 -8.67 16.28
CA ASP A 147 -7.05 -8.43 14.82
C ASP A 147 -6.59 -9.61 13.92
N GLY A 148 -5.93 -10.62 14.50
CA GLY A 148 -5.47 -11.80 13.77
C GLY A 148 -4.37 -11.52 12.73
N MET A 149 -3.64 -10.40 12.84
CA MET A 149 -2.63 -9.96 11.87
C MET A 149 -1.20 -10.40 12.24
N ASP A 150 -0.51 -11.06 11.32
CA ASP A 150 0.85 -11.60 11.48
C ASP A 150 1.93 -10.70 10.84
N ASP A 151 1.63 -10.04 9.70
CA ASP A 151 2.51 -9.06 9.06
C ASP A 151 1.72 -7.85 8.54
N THR A 152 1.62 -6.81 9.38
CA THR A 152 0.95 -5.55 8.98
C THR A 152 1.76 -4.73 7.96
N GLY A 153 3.05 -5.03 7.80
CA GLY A 153 4.00 -4.23 7.04
C GLY A 153 4.25 -4.69 5.60
N CYS A 154 3.61 -5.77 5.14
CA CYS A 154 3.71 -6.18 3.73
C CYS A 154 3.06 -5.13 2.84
N PRO A 155 3.72 -4.57 1.81
CA PRO A 155 3.10 -3.54 0.98
C PRO A 155 1.95 -4.08 0.12
N LEU A 156 2.01 -5.36 -0.29
CA LEU A 156 1.03 -5.98 -1.18
C LEU A 156 -0.35 -6.12 -0.52
N LYS A 157 -1.30 -5.30 -0.97
CA LYS A 157 -2.68 -5.23 -0.43
C LYS A 157 -3.69 -4.96 -1.53
N ILE A 158 -4.90 -5.48 -1.39
CA ILE A 158 -6.10 -5.05 -2.11
C ILE A 158 -7.12 -4.56 -1.09
N ILE A 159 -7.74 -3.41 -1.36
CA ILE A 159 -8.76 -2.79 -0.52
C ILE A 159 -9.94 -2.40 -1.41
N ARG A 160 -11.17 -2.52 -0.92
CA ARG A 160 -12.31 -1.90 -1.59
C ARG A 160 -12.14 -0.38 -1.62
N THR A 161 -12.30 0.22 -2.79
CA THR A 161 -11.96 1.64 -3.01
C THR A 161 -12.76 2.57 -2.10
N ASP A 162 -14.03 2.26 -1.83
CA ASP A 162 -14.88 3.06 -0.93
C ASP A 162 -14.35 3.04 0.52
N TYR A 163 -13.83 1.91 0.99
CA TYR A 163 -13.16 1.81 2.31
C TYR A 163 -11.83 2.55 2.34
N ALA A 164 -11.03 2.43 1.28
CA ALA A 164 -9.72 3.08 1.17
C ALA A 164 -9.84 4.61 1.22
N LYS A 165 -10.80 5.18 0.48
CA LYS A 165 -11.05 6.63 0.43
C LYS A 165 -11.52 7.21 1.78
N ARG A 166 -12.21 6.43 2.60
CA ARG A 166 -12.68 6.84 3.93
C ARG A 166 -11.58 6.87 5.00
N ILE A 167 -10.38 6.38 4.72
CA ILE A 167 -9.29 6.33 5.72
C ILE A 167 -8.75 7.75 5.98
N PRO A 168 -8.84 8.27 7.22
CA PRO A 168 -8.21 9.53 7.60
C PRO A 168 -6.68 9.36 7.73
N MET A 169 -5.96 9.49 6.61
CA MET A 169 -4.52 9.30 6.54
C MET A 169 -3.73 10.38 7.30
N PHE A 170 -2.68 9.94 8.00
CA PHE A 170 -1.62 10.80 8.51
C PHE A 170 -0.25 10.20 8.17
N LYS A 171 0.83 10.98 8.32
CA LYS A 171 2.19 10.53 8.02
C LYS A 171 2.55 9.31 8.88
N GLY A 172 2.82 8.16 8.25
CA GLY A 172 3.11 6.90 8.96
C GLY A 172 1.92 5.93 9.08
N LEU A 173 0.69 6.37 8.77
CA LEU A 173 -0.52 5.54 8.90
C LEU A 173 -0.52 4.32 7.96
N HIS A 174 0.25 4.33 6.87
CA HIS A 174 0.36 3.20 5.92
C HIS A 174 0.66 1.84 6.60
N ARG A 175 1.32 1.84 7.77
CA ARG A 175 1.61 0.62 8.55
C ARG A 175 0.39 0.05 9.30
N PHE A 176 -0.67 0.85 9.41
CA PHE A 176 -1.89 0.58 10.16
C PHE A 176 -3.11 0.48 9.24
N LEU A 177 -2.94 0.29 7.92
CA LEU A 177 -4.09 0.17 7.01
C LEU A 177 -5.09 -0.94 7.43
N PRO A 178 -4.67 -2.17 7.81
CA PRO A 178 -5.61 -3.19 8.30
C PRO A 178 -6.42 -2.72 9.52
N ALA A 179 -5.78 -2.00 10.43
CA ALA A 179 -6.42 -1.41 11.60
C ALA A 179 -7.55 -0.46 11.24
N MET A 180 -7.31 0.39 10.23
CA MET A 180 -8.28 1.38 9.79
C MET A 180 -9.51 0.75 9.15
N ILE A 181 -9.34 -0.40 8.49
CA ILE A 181 -10.47 -1.17 7.97
C ILE A 181 -11.30 -1.77 9.11
N LEU A 182 -10.66 -2.28 10.17
CA LEU A 182 -11.37 -2.76 11.35
C LEU A 182 -12.16 -1.65 12.06
N LEU A 183 -11.62 -0.43 12.14
CA LEU A 183 -12.34 0.71 12.72
C LEU A 183 -13.60 1.08 11.92
N GLN A 184 -13.60 0.79 10.61
CA GLN A 184 -14.74 0.88 9.72
C GLN A 184 -15.67 -0.35 9.75
N LYS A 185 -15.45 -1.31 10.68
CA LYS A 185 -16.15 -2.61 10.75
C LYS A 185 -16.00 -3.48 9.48
N GLY A 186 -14.95 -3.24 8.68
CA GLY A 186 -14.62 -4.10 7.55
C GLY A 186 -13.96 -5.41 8.00
N ARG A 187 -14.08 -6.45 7.18
CA ARG A 187 -13.42 -7.74 7.31
C ARG A 187 -12.07 -7.70 6.61
N ILE A 188 -11.11 -8.41 7.19
CA ILE A 188 -9.74 -8.44 6.71
C ILE A 188 -9.25 -9.88 6.58
N LYS A 189 -8.48 -10.17 5.53
CA LYS A 189 -7.87 -11.49 5.30
C LYS A 189 -6.38 -11.37 5.02
N GLN A 190 -5.61 -12.28 5.59
CA GLN A 190 -4.19 -12.48 5.27
C GLN A 190 -4.01 -13.69 4.37
N VAL A 191 -3.14 -13.54 3.38
CA VAL A 191 -2.79 -14.62 2.45
C VAL A 191 -1.28 -14.70 2.30
N PRO A 192 -0.66 -15.89 2.34
CA PRO A 192 0.77 -16.04 2.09
C PRO A 192 1.14 -15.57 0.68
N VAL A 193 2.22 -14.79 0.56
CA VAL A 193 2.72 -14.24 -0.73
C VAL A 193 4.23 -14.40 -0.85
N ARG A 194 4.73 -14.34 -2.08
CA ARG A 194 6.15 -14.50 -2.39
C ARG A 194 6.92 -13.25 -1.97
N HIS A 195 8.15 -13.44 -1.51
CA HIS A 195 9.04 -12.36 -1.13
C HIS A 195 10.41 -12.55 -1.78
N PHE A 196 10.87 -11.53 -2.50
CA PHE A 196 12.15 -11.54 -3.20
C PHE A 196 13.14 -10.60 -2.51
N PRO A 197 14.44 -10.92 -2.52
CA PRO A 197 15.46 -10.00 -2.04
C PRO A 197 15.50 -8.73 -2.91
N ARG A 198 15.81 -7.59 -2.29
CA ARG A 198 15.95 -6.31 -3.01
C ARG A 198 17.08 -6.41 -4.03
N THR A 199 16.78 -6.07 -5.29
CA THR A 199 17.76 -6.18 -6.39
C THR A 199 18.47 -4.88 -6.75
N ALA A 200 17.96 -3.71 -6.35
CA ALA A 200 18.54 -2.40 -6.65
C ALA A 200 18.19 -1.32 -5.59
N GLY A 201 19.06 -0.31 -5.47
CA GLY A 201 18.89 0.85 -4.59
C GLY A 201 19.52 0.70 -3.20
N GLU A 202 20.21 1.74 -2.73
CA GLU A 202 20.73 1.81 -1.36
C GLU A 202 19.62 2.07 -0.33
N ALA A 203 19.71 1.41 0.83
CA ALA A 203 18.78 1.63 1.93
C ALA A 203 19.06 2.97 2.64
N LYS A 204 18.44 4.07 2.18
CA LYS A 204 18.68 5.46 2.66
C LYS A 204 18.13 5.82 4.05
N PHE A 205 18.06 4.90 5.03
CA PHE A 205 17.45 5.21 6.35
C PHE A 205 18.38 4.97 7.55
N GLY A 206 18.68 6.05 8.29
CA GLY A 206 19.42 6.03 9.56
C GLY A 206 18.64 5.42 10.73
N VAL A 207 19.37 4.79 11.66
CA VAL A 207 18.84 3.94 12.76
C VAL A 207 17.94 4.70 13.75
N TRP A 208 18.18 5.99 13.99
CA TRP A 208 17.39 6.80 14.94
C TRP A 208 16.00 7.19 14.39
N ASN A 209 15.92 7.51 13.09
CA ASN A 209 14.64 7.72 12.40
C ASN A 209 13.80 6.43 12.31
N ARG A 210 14.41 5.25 12.47
CA ARG A 210 13.69 3.96 12.49
C ARG A 210 12.97 3.67 13.81
N LEU A 211 13.22 4.42 14.89
CA LEU A 211 12.65 4.12 16.22
C LEU A 211 11.63 5.16 16.71
N LEU A 212 11.95 6.45 16.63
CA LEU A 212 11.07 7.50 17.15
C LEU A 212 9.81 7.71 16.30
N GLY A 213 9.95 7.64 14.96
CA GLY A 213 8.83 7.78 14.03
C GLY A 213 7.74 6.74 14.28
N PRO A 214 8.04 5.42 14.21
CA PRO A 214 7.05 4.38 14.45
C PRO A 214 6.38 4.42 15.83
N LEU A 215 7.09 4.90 16.87
CA LEU A 215 6.50 5.12 18.19
C LEU A 215 5.46 6.24 18.18
N MET A 216 5.81 7.40 17.61
CA MET A 216 4.87 8.51 17.47
C MET A 216 3.67 8.14 16.62
N ASP A 217 3.89 7.39 15.53
CA ASP A 217 2.81 6.93 14.64
C ASP A 217 1.82 6.01 15.40
N CYS A 218 2.34 5.16 16.30
CA CYS A 218 1.51 4.33 17.18
C CYS A 218 0.67 5.18 18.14
N PHE A 219 1.26 6.19 18.79
CA PHE A 219 0.50 7.10 19.65
C PHE A 219 -0.57 7.87 18.88
N ALA A 220 -0.24 8.38 17.69
CA ALA A 220 -1.18 9.05 16.80
C ALA A 220 -2.34 8.12 16.42
N TYR A 221 -2.04 6.86 16.07
CA TYR A 221 -3.06 5.85 15.80
C TYR A 221 -3.96 5.60 17.02
N LEU A 222 -3.41 5.42 18.23
CA LEU A 222 -4.22 5.17 19.43
C LEU A 222 -5.12 6.35 19.79
N TRP A 223 -4.59 7.56 19.67
CA TRP A 223 -5.37 8.78 19.85
C TRP A 223 -6.50 8.87 18.83
N MET A 224 -6.20 8.63 17.55
CA MET A 224 -7.17 8.65 16.46
C MET A 224 -8.23 7.55 16.62
N LYS A 225 -7.84 6.32 17.00
CA LYS A 225 -8.76 5.22 17.32
C LYS A 225 -9.78 5.64 18.38
N LYS A 226 -9.33 6.31 19.45
CA LYS A 226 -10.22 6.81 20.51
C LYS A 226 -11.16 7.92 20.02
N LYS A 227 -10.76 8.68 19.00
CA LYS A 227 -11.50 9.82 18.44
C LYS A 227 -12.17 9.52 17.10
N TYR A 228 -12.20 8.25 16.67
CA TYR A 228 -12.69 7.87 15.36
C TYR A 228 -14.20 8.15 15.24
N ILE A 229 -14.57 8.94 14.25
CA ILE A 229 -15.96 9.32 14.00
C ILE A 229 -16.61 8.28 13.08
N ARG A 230 -17.81 7.85 13.44
CA ARG A 230 -18.63 6.94 12.64
C ARG A 230 -20.00 7.54 12.47
N TYR A 231 -20.51 7.51 11.24
CA TYR A 231 -21.86 7.93 10.92
C TYR A 231 -22.38 7.10 9.75
N GLU A 232 -23.69 6.92 9.70
CA GLU A 232 -24.40 6.29 8.60
C GLU A 232 -25.53 7.24 8.19
N ILE A 233 -25.59 7.58 6.91
CA ILE A 233 -26.66 8.44 6.38
C ILE A 233 -27.85 7.53 6.09
N ARG A 234 -28.91 7.62 6.91
CA ARG A 234 -30.12 6.81 6.73
C ARG A 234 -30.91 7.20 5.47
N THR A 235 -30.98 8.49 5.18
CA THR A 235 -31.72 9.03 4.03
C THR A 235 -30.98 10.26 3.52
N THR A 236 -30.85 10.39 2.21
CA THR A 236 -30.36 11.60 1.54
C THR A 236 -31.37 12.01 0.47
N ASN A 237 -31.59 13.31 0.31
CA ASN A 237 -32.35 13.88 -0.81
C ASN A 237 -31.45 14.34 -1.97
N ARG A 238 -30.13 14.09 -1.86
CA ARG A 238 -29.16 14.34 -2.94
C ARG A 238 -29.02 13.07 -3.77
N GLY A 239 -29.36 13.19 -5.06
CA GLY A 239 -29.20 12.14 -6.08
C GLY A 239 -27.76 11.93 -6.51
#